data_AF-A0A4D8RR35-F1
#
_entry.id   AF-A0A4D8RR35-F1
#
_cell.length_a   1.000
_cell.length_b   1.000
_cell.length_c   1.000
_cell.angle_alpha   90.00
_cell.angle_beta   90.00
_cell.angle_gamma   90.00
#
_symmetry.space_group_name_H-M   'P 1'
#
loop_
_entity.id
_entity.type
_entity.pdbx_description
1 polymer ?
#
loop_
_entity_poly.entity_id
_entity_poly.type
_entity_poly.pdbx_seq_one_letter_code
_entity_poly.pdbx_strand_id
1 'polypeptide(L)'
;MIEIDLGGISPQKVIRNNLGECTMFYVDVKDLGEFLLFAFEGRVNYVKIMRPFPGKWSCESALYNPQGLFLFDLGQGITSDAIRNKMEMIAKWY
;
A
#
# COMPACT_ATOMS: atom_id res chain seq x y z
N MET A 1 10.56 1.95 -11.38
CA MET A 1 10.54 1.55 -9.96
C MET A 1 10.01 2.72 -9.16
N ILE A 2 8.73 2.66 -8.77
CA ILE A 2 8.11 3.64 -7.87
C ILE A 2 8.82 3.57 -6.53
N GLU A 3 9.40 4.69 -6.11
CA GLU A 3 9.98 4.85 -4.79
C GLU A 3 8.88 5.35 -3.85
N ILE A 4 8.43 4.47 -2.96
CA ILE A 4 7.48 4.84 -1.91
C ILE A 4 8.27 5.16 -0.65
N ASP A 5 8.22 6.42 -0.22
CA ASP A 5 8.75 6.81 1.08
C ASP A 5 7.83 6.32 2.20
N LEU A 6 8.18 5.19 2.80
CA LEU A 6 7.53 4.66 4.01
C LEU A 6 8.17 5.20 5.30
N GLY A 7 9.25 5.98 5.23
CA GLY A 7 9.91 6.55 6.40
C GLY A 7 8.99 7.51 7.17
N GLY A 8 8.24 8.34 6.44
CA GLY A 8 7.30 9.30 7.04
C GLY A 8 6.14 8.67 7.83
N ILE A 9 5.86 7.37 7.67
CA ILE A 9 4.84 6.66 8.46
C ILE A 9 5.41 5.87 9.64
N SER A 10 6.72 5.95 9.90
CA SER A 10 7.40 5.33 11.06
C SER A 10 7.01 3.86 11.33
N PRO A 11 7.16 2.96 10.34
CA PRO A 11 6.72 1.58 10.48
C PRO A 11 7.61 0.81 11.45
N GLN A 12 7.01 -0.08 12.24
CA GLN A 12 7.72 -1.02 13.11
C GLN A 12 8.36 -2.15 12.29
N LYS A 13 7.75 -2.51 11.16
CA LYS A 13 8.24 -3.55 10.26
C LYS A 13 7.85 -3.25 8.82
N VAL A 14 8.77 -3.49 7.90
CA VAL A 14 8.52 -3.44 6.46
C VAL A 14 9.09 -4.68 5.81
N ILE A 15 8.29 -5.36 4.99
CA ILE A 15 8.74 -6.45 4.11
C ILE A 15 8.39 -6.04 2.69
N ARG A 16 9.39 -6.03 1.81
CA ARG A 16 9.21 -5.76 0.38
C ARG A 16 9.23 -7.07 -0.40
N ASN A 17 8.29 -7.23 -1.33
CA ASN A 17 8.24 -8.33 -2.27
C ASN A 17 7.99 -7.81 -3.69
N ASN A 18 8.87 -8.15 -4.63
CA ASN A 18 8.67 -7.83 -6.03
C ASN A 18 7.85 -8.94 -6.70
N LEU A 19 6.66 -8.61 -7.20
CA LEU A 19 5.73 -9.55 -7.83
C LEU A 19 5.83 -9.54 -9.37
N GLY A 20 6.87 -8.91 -9.92
CA GLY A 20 7.08 -8.76 -11.36
C GLY A 20 6.42 -7.51 -11.91
N GLU A 21 5.09 -7.44 -11.87
CA GLU A 21 4.29 -6.34 -12.45
C GLU A 21 4.05 -5.17 -11.49
N CYS A 22 4.25 -5.41 -10.19
CA CYS A 22 4.04 -4.46 -9.12
C CYS A 22 4.92 -4.84 -7.92
N THR A 23 5.13 -3.89 -7.01
CA THR A 23 5.83 -4.17 -5.74
C THR A 23 4.81 -4.23 -4.61
N MET A 24 4.83 -5.31 -3.84
CA MET A 24 4.08 -5.44 -2.61
C MET A 24 4.96 -5.04 -1.42
N PHE A 25 4.40 -4.27 -0.50
CA PHE A 25 4.96 -4.00 0.81
C PHE A 25 3.99 -4.52 1.87
N TYR A 26 4.47 -5.33 2.79
CA TYR A 26 3.82 -5.50 4.07
C TYR A 26 4.40 -4.48 5.03
N VAL A 27 3.53 -3.76 5.74
CA VAL A 27 3.91 -2.69 6.65
C VAL A 27 3.15 -2.87 7.96
N ASP A 28 3.87 -2.90 9.07
CA ASP A 28 3.30 -2.83 10.41
C ASP A 28 3.55 -1.44 10.99
N VAL A 29 2.47 -0.74 11.33
CA VAL A 29 2.53 0.61 11.88
C VAL A 29 1.94 0.60 13.28
N LYS A 30 2.69 1.12 14.25
CA LYS A 30 2.24 1.22 15.64
C LYS A 30 0.88 1.92 15.69
N ASP A 31 -0.04 1.39 16.49
CA ASP A 31 -1.41 1.91 16.72
C ASP A 31 -2.39 1.79 15.53
N LEU A 32 -1.90 1.64 14.29
CA LEU A 32 -2.76 1.39 13.11
C LEU A 32 -2.80 -0.10 12.73
N GLY A 33 -1.80 -0.87 13.11
CA GLY A 33 -1.64 -2.29 12.84
C GLY A 33 -1.04 -2.57 11.45
N GLU A 34 -1.35 -3.75 10.94
CA GLU A 34 -0.74 -4.28 9.72
C GLU A 34 -1.49 -3.86 8.45
N PHE A 35 -0.74 -3.67 7.37
CA PHE A 35 -1.23 -3.32 6.04
C PHE A 35 -0.42 -3.99 4.92
N LEU A 36 -1.08 -4.18 3.79
CA LEU A 36 -0.46 -4.48 2.50
C LEU A 36 -0.60 -3.26 1.58
N LEU A 37 0.50 -2.87 0.95
CA LEU A 37 0.55 -1.82 -0.07
C LEU A 37 1.03 -2.44 -1.38
N PHE A 38 0.28 -2.25 -2.45
CA PHE A 38 0.66 -2.71 -3.79
C PHE A 38 0.92 -1.49 -4.66
N ALA A 39 2.16 -1.31 -5.09
CA ALA A 39 2.63 -0.21 -5.91
C ALA A 39 2.64 -0.62 -7.38
N PHE A 40 1.82 0.05 -8.18
CA PHE A 40 1.62 -0.24 -9.59
C PHE A 40 2.14 0.89 -10.47
N GLU A 41 2.90 0.51 -11.50
CA GLU A 41 3.34 1.40 -12.57
C GLU A 41 2.33 1.28 -13.73
N GLY A 42 1.65 2.38 -14.06
CA GLY A 42 0.66 2.43 -15.13
C GLY A 42 0.73 3.75 -15.90
N ARG A 43 -0.38 4.16 -16.52
CA ARG A 43 -0.50 5.53 -17.09
C ARG A 43 -0.28 6.62 -16.03
N VAL A 44 -0.63 6.28 -14.80
CA VAL A 44 -0.38 7.02 -13.58
C VAL A 44 0.14 6.01 -12.57
N ASN A 45 1.12 6.39 -11.74
CA ASN A 45 1.55 5.55 -10.62
C ASN A 45 0.46 5.53 -9.56
N TYR A 46 0.18 4.36 -8.98
CA TYR A 46 -0.79 4.28 -7.91
C TYR A 46 -0.46 3.18 -6.92
N VAL A 47 -1.00 3.34 -5.72
CA VAL A 47 -0.88 2.37 -4.65
C VAL A 47 -2.25 1.94 -4.21
N LYS A 48 -2.42 0.63 -4.03
CA LYS A 48 -3.57 0.07 -3.30
C LYS A 48 -3.14 -0.29 -1.90
N ILE A 49 -3.89 0.17 -0.90
CA ILE A 49 -3.61 -0.02 0.52
C ILE A 49 -4.77 -0.82 1.13
N MET A 50 -4.47 -1.91 1.82
CA MET A 50 -5.50 -2.77 2.42
C MET A 50 -4.98 -3.46 3.68
N ARG A 51 -5.88 -4.03 4.49
CA ARG A 51 -5.49 -4.95 5.57
C ARG A 51 -4.87 -6.23 5.00
N PRO A 52 -3.94 -6.89 5.72
CA PRO A 52 -3.42 -8.16 5.29
C PRO A 52 -4.53 -9.21 5.26
N PHE A 53 -4.52 -10.02 4.20
CA PHE A 53 -5.37 -11.19 4.10
C PHE A 53 -4.49 -12.40 3.75
N PRO A 54 -4.69 -13.55 4.42
CA PRO A 54 -3.84 -14.72 4.23
C PRO A 54 -3.85 -15.21 2.79
N GLY A 55 -2.67 -15.51 2.24
CA GLY A 55 -2.55 -16.11 0.92
C GLY A 55 -1.34 -15.62 0.14
N LYS A 56 -1.19 -16.17 -1.08
CA LYS A 56 -0.21 -15.69 -2.06
C LYS A 56 -0.86 -14.59 -2.89
N TRP A 57 -0.12 -13.50 -3.07
CA TRP A 57 -0.57 -12.34 -3.84
C TRP A 57 0.12 -12.28 -5.19
N SER A 58 -0.65 -11.97 -6.23
CA SER A 58 -0.18 -11.46 -7.51
C SER A 58 -0.66 -10.01 -7.64
N CYS A 59 -0.10 -9.29 -8.61
CA CYS A 59 -0.54 -7.93 -8.92
C CYS A 59 -1.99 -7.90 -9.41
N GLU A 60 -2.36 -8.86 -10.25
CA GLU A 60 -3.74 -9.03 -10.71
C GLU A 60 -4.71 -9.29 -9.55
N SER A 61 -4.40 -10.23 -8.66
CA SER A 61 -5.28 -10.53 -7.53
C SER A 61 -5.38 -9.36 -6.56
N ALA A 62 -4.27 -8.64 -6.34
CA ALA A 62 -4.26 -7.41 -5.56
C ALA A 62 -5.12 -6.32 -6.20
N LEU A 63 -5.05 -6.13 -7.53
CA LEU A 63 -5.84 -5.14 -8.25
C LEU A 63 -7.35 -5.41 -8.11
N TYR A 64 -7.78 -6.65 -8.38
CA TYR A 64 -9.20 -7.03 -8.40
C TYR A 64 -9.80 -7.37 -7.04
N ASN A 65 -9.01 -7.47 -5.96
CA ASN A 65 -9.56 -7.64 -4.63
C ASN A 65 -10.49 -6.46 -4.27
N PRO A 66 -11.68 -6.66 -3.70
CA PRO A 66 -12.59 -5.55 -3.43
C PRO A 66 -12.19 -4.71 -2.21
N GLN A 67 -11.30 -5.20 -1.34
CA GLN A 67 -10.89 -4.51 -0.12
C GLN A 67 -9.77 -3.51 -0.37
N GLY A 68 -9.76 -2.46 0.44
CA GLY A 68 -8.72 -1.43 0.47
C GLY A 68 -9.10 -0.15 -0.25
N LEU A 69 -8.15 0.77 -0.26
CA LEU A 69 -8.28 2.08 -0.87
C LEU A 69 -7.15 2.31 -1.87
N PHE A 70 -7.48 2.96 -2.97
CA PHE A 70 -6.50 3.42 -3.95
C PHE A 70 -6.02 4.83 -3.63
N LEU A 71 -4.75 5.07 -3.98
CA LEU A 71 -4.07 6.36 -3.95
C LEU A 71 -3.34 6.53 -5.28
N PHE A 72 -3.72 7.54 -6.06
CA PHE A 72 -3.18 7.80 -7.39
C PHE A 72 -2.22 9.01 -7.34
N ASP A 73 -1.11 8.91 -8.06
CA ASP A 73 -0.17 10.01 -8.26
C ASP A 73 -0.66 10.97 -9.35
N LEU A 74 -1.35 12.03 -8.96
CA LEU A 74 -1.85 13.04 -9.90
C LEU A 74 -0.81 14.15 -10.18
N GLY A 75 0.48 13.84 -10.10
CA GLY A 75 1.59 14.75 -10.36
C GLY A 75 2.22 15.36 -9.09
N GLN A 76 1.83 14.89 -7.90
CA GLN A 76 2.38 15.33 -6.61
C GLN A 76 3.27 14.25 -5.95
N GLY A 77 3.38 13.08 -6.56
CA GLY A 77 3.99 11.91 -5.95
C GLY A 77 3.05 11.22 -4.96
N ILE A 78 3.47 10.04 -4.52
CA ILE A 78 2.79 9.27 -3.47
C ILE A 78 3.50 9.56 -2.15
N THR A 79 2.90 10.40 -1.31
CA THR A 79 3.50 10.84 -0.05
C THR A 79 3.15 9.91 1.11
N SER A 80 4.03 9.90 2.11
CA SER A 80 3.85 9.17 3.37
C SER A 80 2.59 9.61 4.11
N ASP A 81 2.28 10.92 4.13
CA ASP A 81 1.04 11.45 4.71
C ASP A 81 -0.22 10.95 3.98
N ALA A 82 -0.18 10.91 2.65
CA ALA A 82 -1.32 10.40 1.87
C ALA A 82 -1.54 8.90 2.13
N ILE A 83 -0.46 8.12 2.25
CA ILE A 83 -0.53 6.70 2.64
C ILE A 83 -1.12 6.56 4.05
N ARG A 84 -0.60 7.32 5.02
CA ARG A 84 -1.09 7.30 6.40
C ARG A 84 -2.57 7.62 6.49
N ASN A 85 -3.03 8.65 5.77
CA ASN A 85 -4.45 9.01 5.72
C ASN A 85 -5.32 7.83 5.26
N LYS A 86 -4.89 7.08 4.23
CA LYS A 86 -5.62 5.87 3.78
C LYS A 86 -5.60 4.76 4.83
N MET A 87 -4.47 4.54 5.50
CA MET A 87 -4.35 3.55 6.59
C MET A 87 -5.30 3.89 7.74
N GLU A 88 -5.36 5.15 8.16
CA GLU A 88 -6.27 5.63 9.21
C GLU A 88 -7.74 5.50 8.82
N MET A 89 -8.08 5.73 7.55
CA MET A 89 -9.43 5.48 7.04
C MET A 89 -9.80 4.00 7.12
N ILE A 90 -8.91 3.11 6.67
CA ILE A 90 -9.11 1.65 6.71
C ILE A 90 -9.18 1.15 8.16
N ALA A 91 -8.39 1.72 9.07
CA ALA A 91 -8.38 1.34 10.48
C ALA A 91 -9.71 1.62 11.19
N LYS A 92 -10.52 2.57 10.68
CA LYS A 92 -11.86 2.91 11.22
C LYS A 92 -13.00 2.04 10.67
N TRP A 93 -12.72 1.13 9.74
CA TRP A 93 -13.76 0.28 9.13
C TRP A 93 -14.27 -0.84 10.04
N TYR A 94 -13.62 -1.04 11.18
CA TYR A 94 -13.95 -2.01 12.24
C TYR A 94 -13.57 -1.42 13.60
#